data_AF-A0A7W1M6B7-F1
#
_entry.id   AF-A0A7W1M6B7-F1
#
_cell.length_a   1.000
_cell.length_b   1.000
_cell.length_c   1.000
_cell.angle_alpha   90.00
_cell.angle_beta   90.00
_cell.angle_gamma   90.00
#
_symmetry.space_group_name_H-M   'P 1'
#
loop_
_entity.id
_entity.type
_entity.pdbx_description
1 polymer ?
#
loop_
_entity_poly.entity_id
_entity_poly.type
_entity_poly.pdbx_seq_one_letter_code
_entity_poly.pdbx_strand_id
1 'polypeptide(L)'
;MSINIIKIYKESFYDVRYHRREWFKVAFGPYLTWLFTLWLLSLNLIIFPFGLSGNNFKLEEMKLFYTNDDPTVFLISLIISAIAYRIINFMIATSLSINGYRYAVLNEGGDRWISYNLNMRFVKIIIYGILVGVTGITYLFICLEVIKAVNSIINNTFVNVILISLFGLYGFYLLGRIALYAVVISVDQKEPIKTSWHLMKGNALRLIVLFMLFWLTITFTGLIGTLVLGSLTLLLSSGGAILATIGVFLGTFFGLFLIMFNWALTSKAMGLIYQELSAKIDAEFIKKYKGQNF
;
A
#
# COMPACT_ATOMS: atom_id res chain seq x y z
N MET A 1 0.34 -5.80 28.12
CA MET A 1 -0.72 -5.77 27.10
C MET A 1 -0.25 -6.46 25.82
N SER A 2 -0.89 -7.55 25.40
CA SER A 2 -0.35 -8.43 24.34
C SER A 2 -1.45 -8.80 23.34
N ILE A 3 -1.21 -8.62 22.03
CA ILE A 3 -2.15 -9.05 20.97
C ILE A 3 -2.03 -10.54 20.67
N ASN A 4 -3.14 -11.19 20.33
CA ASN A 4 -3.14 -12.59 19.89
C ASN A 4 -3.04 -12.67 18.35
N ILE A 5 -1.80 -12.78 17.87
CA ILE A 5 -1.46 -12.78 16.44
C ILE A 5 -2.22 -13.86 15.66
N ILE A 6 -2.25 -15.10 16.18
CA ILE A 6 -2.86 -16.23 15.48
C ILE A 6 -4.38 -16.04 15.36
N LYS A 7 -5.01 -15.51 16.41
CA LYS A 7 -6.43 -15.17 16.41
C LYS A 7 -6.72 -14.10 15.35
N ILE A 8 -6.02 -12.97 15.40
CA ILE A 8 -6.21 -11.86 14.44
C ILE A 8 -5.98 -12.33 13.01
N TYR A 9 -4.93 -13.11 12.77
CA TYR A 9 -4.62 -13.70 11.47
C TYR A 9 -5.82 -14.54 10.96
N LYS A 10 -6.28 -15.52 11.75
CA LYS A 10 -7.39 -16.40 11.36
C LYS A 10 -8.70 -15.64 11.15
N GLU A 11 -9.03 -14.70 12.04
CA GLU A 11 -10.23 -13.89 11.95
C GLU A 11 -10.22 -12.97 10.73
N SER A 12 -9.06 -12.42 10.37
CA SER A 12 -8.92 -11.60 9.15
C SER A 12 -9.21 -12.43 7.90
N PHE A 13 -8.68 -13.65 7.80
CA PHE A 13 -8.97 -14.55 6.69
C PHE A 13 -10.44 -14.99 6.67
N TYR A 14 -11.00 -15.33 7.83
CA TYR A 14 -12.39 -15.75 7.94
C TYR A 14 -13.34 -14.63 7.49
N ASP A 15 -13.14 -13.42 7.98
CA ASP A 15 -13.98 -12.26 7.67
C ASP A 15 -13.91 -11.88 6.20
N VAL A 16 -12.70 -11.78 5.63
CA VAL A 16 -12.51 -11.44 4.22
C VAL A 16 -13.11 -12.52 3.30
N ARG A 17 -13.05 -13.79 3.71
CA ARG A 17 -13.65 -14.90 2.96
C ARG A 17 -15.18 -14.89 3.04
N TYR A 18 -15.73 -14.63 4.22
CA TYR A 18 -17.17 -14.68 4.47
C TYR A 18 -17.88 -13.45 3.86
N HIS A 19 -17.32 -12.25 4.06
CA HIS A 19 -17.80 -10.97 3.53
C HIS A 19 -17.08 -10.58 2.21
N ARG A 20 -16.93 -11.57 1.31
CA ARG A 20 -16.13 -11.42 0.08
C ARG A 20 -16.56 -10.26 -0.81
N ARG A 21 -17.86 -9.97 -0.88
CA ARG A 21 -18.39 -8.93 -1.79
C ARG A 21 -18.08 -7.53 -1.25
N GLU A 22 -18.21 -7.36 0.05
CA GLU A 22 -17.95 -6.12 0.76
C GLU A 22 -16.46 -5.80 0.73
N TRP A 23 -15.62 -6.79 1.04
CA TRP A 23 -14.16 -6.63 0.97
C TRP A 23 -13.66 -6.43 -0.45
N PHE A 24 -14.28 -7.07 -1.44
CA PHE A 24 -13.98 -6.80 -2.84
C PHE A 24 -14.27 -5.35 -3.19
N LYS A 25 -15.45 -4.81 -2.87
CA LYS A 25 -15.79 -3.39 -3.09
C LYS A 25 -14.79 -2.45 -2.42
N VAL A 26 -14.45 -2.73 -1.17
CA VAL A 26 -13.53 -1.94 -0.35
C VAL A 26 -12.09 -1.96 -0.88
N ALA A 27 -11.60 -3.10 -1.35
CA ALA A 27 -10.25 -3.22 -1.90
C ALA A 27 -10.14 -2.74 -3.35
N PHE A 28 -11.21 -2.89 -4.15
CA PHE A 28 -11.20 -2.63 -5.59
C PHE A 28 -11.00 -1.15 -5.92
N GLY A 29 -11.69 -0.26 -5.20
CA GLY A 29 -11.62 1.18 -5.41
C GLY A 29 -10.20 1.74 -5.37
N PRO A 30 -9.51 1.68 -4.21
CA PRO A 30 -8.15 2.19 -4.07
C PRO A 30 -7.17 1.56 -5.08
N TYR A 31 -7.26 0.25 -5.31
CA TYR A 31 -6.32 -0.45 -6.19
C TYR A 31 -6.50 -0.14 -7.66
N LEU A 32 -7.74 -0.08 -8.16
CA LEU A 32 -7.97 0.33 -9.54
C LEU A 32 -7.46 1.75 -9.78
N THR A 33 -7.72 2.67 -8.85
CA THR A 33 -7.21 4.04 -8.97
C THR A 33 -5.68 4.07 -8.99
N TRP A 34 -5.02 3.27 -8.15
CA TRP A 34 -3.56 3.12 -8.16
C TRP A 34 -3.03 2.51 -9.46
N LEU A 35 -3.65 1.43 -9.96
CA LEU A 35 -3.26 0.78 -11.21
C LEU A 35 -3.45 1.70 -12.41
N PHE A 36 -4.55 2.46 -12.45
CA PHE A 36 -4.79 3.45 -13.50
C PHE A 36 -3.74 4.57 -13.46
N THR A 37 -3.31 4.97 -12.26
CA THR A 37 -2.22 5.93 -12.07
C THR A 37 -0.88 5.38 -12.56
N LEU A 38 -0.56 4.12 -12.25
CA LEU A 38 0.66 3.45 -12.68
C LEU A 38 0.69 3.20 -14.20
N TRP A 39 -0.45 2.83 -14.79
CA TRP A 39 -0.61 2.67 -16.24
C TRP A 39 -0.45 4.00 -16.98
N LEU A 40 -0.95 5.10 -16.43
CA LEU A 40 -0.69 6.43 -17.00
C LEU A 40 0.75 6.89 -16.79
N LEU A 41 1.40 6.50 -15.69
CA LEU A 41 2.82 6.72 -15.48
C LEU A 41 3.65 6.02 -16.55
N SER A 42 3.32 4.76 -16.90
CA SER A 42 4.02 4.05 -17.96
C SER A 42 3.78 4.67 -19.34
N LEU A 43 2.56 5.15 -19.65
CA LEU A 43 2.30 5.91 -20.88
C LEU A 43 3.11 7.21 -20.97
N ASN A 44 3.21 7.96 -19.87
CA ASN A 44 4.03 9.18 -19.82
C ASN A 44 5.54 8.88 -19.91
N LEU A 45 6.01 7.79 -19.30
CA LEU A 45 7.40 7.31 -19.38
C LEU A 45 7.75 6.71 -20.74
N ILE A 46 6.77 6.37 -21.59
CA ILE A 46 6.99 6.04 -23.00
C ILE A 46 7.15 7.33 -23.79
N ILE A 47 6.30 8.34 -23.56
CA ILE A 47 6.36 9.63 -24.26
C ILE A 47 7.65 10.42 -23.93
N PHE A 48 8.14 10.37 -22.68
CA PHE A 48 9.29 11.17 -22.23
C PHE A 48 10.65 10.82 -22.89
N PRO A 49 11.03 9.53 -23.05
CA PRO A 49 12.21 9.16 -23.81
C PRO A 49 12.02 9.32 -25.32
N PHE A 50 10.82 9.26 -25.90
CA PHE A 50 10.63 9.62 -27.31
C PHE A 50 10.85 11.12 -27.59
N GLY A 51 10.77 11.97 -26.55
CA GLY A 51 11.12 13.39 -26.65
C GLY A 51 12.60 13.73 -26.36
N LEU A 52 13.37 12.84 -25.74
CA LEU A 52 14.77 13.09 -25.31
C LEU A 52 15.81 12.13 -25.92
N SER A 53 15.42 10.93 -26.33
CA SER A 53 16.25 10.06 -27.16
C SER A 53 16.25 10.65 -28.57
N GLY A 54 17.36 11.26 -28.97
CA GLY A 54 17.61 11.89 -30.27
C GLY A 54 17.57 10.94 -31.48
N ASN A 55 16.69 9.94 -31.47
CA ASN A 55 16.24 9.28 -32.67
C ASN A 55 15.03 10.06 -33.18
N ASN A 56 15.14 10.48 -34.43
CA ASN A 56 14.12 11.10 -35.28
C ASN A 56 12.89 10.20 -35.49
N PHE A 57 12.34 9.58 -34.43
CA PHE A 57 11.01 9.00 -34.39
C PHE A 57 10.00 10.16 -34.30
N LYS A 58 10.04 10.94 -35.37
CA LYS A 58 9.03 11.82 -35.94
C LYS A 58 8.20 12.62 -34.94
N LEU A 59 8.83 13.70 -34.46
CA LEU A 59 8.15 14.97 -34.23
C LEU A 59 7.28 15.38 -35.46
N GLU A 60 7.62 14.90 -36.66
CA GLU A 60 6.85 15.04 -37.90
C GLU A 60 5.52 14.26 -37.93
N GLU A 61 5.39 13.13 -37.23
CA GLU A 61 4.12 12.39 -37.13
C GLU A 61 3.23 12.95 -36.03
N MET A 62 3.84 13.60 -35.03
CA MET A 62 3.08 14.51 -34.18
C MET A 62 2.51 15.64 -35.03
N LYS A 63 3.29 16.39 -35.83
CA LYS A 63 2.83 17.53 -36.66
C LYS A 63 1.57 17.28 -37.50
N LEU A 64 1.27 16.05 -37.90
CA LEU A 64 0.02 15.67 -38.59
C LEU A 64 -1.27 15.93 -37.79
N PHE A 65 -1.17 16.09 -36.47
CA PHE A 65 -2.28 16.48 -35.58
C PHE A 65 -2.33 17.98 -35.26
N TYR A 66 -1.40 18.81 -35.79
CA TYR A 66 -1.19 20.18 -35.32
C TYR A 66 -1.68 21.20 -36.34
N THR A 67 -2.82 21.80 -36.04
CA THR A 67 -3.18 23.13 -36.52
C THR A 67 -2.57 24.17 -35.57
N ASN A 68 -1.45 24.78 -35.98
CA ASN A 68 -0.97 26.11 -35.56
C ASN A 68 -0.55 26.45 -34.12
N ASP A 69 -0.48 25.51 -33.16
CA ASP A 69 0.01 25.85 -31.80
C ASP A 69 1.50 25.57 -31.57
N ASP A 70 2.15 26.47 -30.83
CA ASP A 70 3.55 26.37 -30.39
C ASP A 70 3.78 25.04 -29.63
N PRO A 71 4.70 24.17 -30.10
CA PRO A 71 4.95 22.86 -29.48
C PRO A 71 5.36 22.96 -28.00
N THR A 72 5.90 24.11 -27.58
CA THR A 72 6.28 24.38 -26.19
C THR A 72 5.05 24.52 -25.29
N VAL A 73 4.00 25.21 -25.76
CA VAL A 73 2.74 25.41 -25.02
C VAL A 73 1.98 24.09 -24.86
N PHE A 74 1.97 23.26 -25.91
CA PHE A 74 1.37 21.93 -25.86
C PHE A 74 2.08 21.00 -24.86
N LEU A 75 3.43 20.98 -24.86
CA LEU A 75 4.21 20.18 -23.91
C LEU A 75 3.94 20.60 -22.47
N ILE A 76 3.89 21.92 -22.20
CA ILE A 76 3.55 22.46 -20.89
C ILE A 76 2.13 22.05 -20.47
N SER A 77 1.16 22.16 -21.37
CA SER A 77 -0.24 21.72 -21.13
C SER A 77 -0.33 20.23 -20.79
N LEU A 78 0.41 19.38 -21.51
CA LEU A 78 0.46 17.93 -21.27
C LEU A 78 1.08 17.60 -19.91
N ILE A 79 2.15 18.30 -19.52
CA ILE A 79 2.77 18.16 -18.20
C ILE A 79 1.81 18.59 -17.08
N ILE A 80 1.16 19.75 -17.22
CA ILE A 80 0.20 20.27 -16.24
C ILE A 80 -0.99 19.32 -16.09
N SER A 81 -1.56 18.85 -17.20
CA SER A 81 -2.66 17.87 -17.20
C SER A 81 -2.25 16.57 -16.51
N ALA A 82 -1.05 16.05 -16.80
CA ALA A 82 -0.53 14.85 -16.16
C ALA A 82 -0.33 15.04 -14.64
N ILE A 83 0.15 16.21 -14.19
CA ILE A 83 0.29 16.53 -12.76
C ILE A 83 -1.08 16.63 -12.10
N ALA A 84 -2.01 17.39 -12.67
CA ALA A 84 -3.37 17.56 -12.14
C ALA A 84 -4.08 16.21 -12.00
N TYR A 85 -3.97 15.37 -13.03
CA TYR A 85 -4.55 14.03 -13.03
C TYR A 85 -3.97 13.12 -11.94
N ARG A 86 -2.64 13.17 -11.72
CA ARG A 86 -1.97 12.42 -10.64
C ARG A 86 -2.45 12.87 -9.27
N ILE A 87 -2.61 14.17 -9.06
CA ILE A 87 -3.14 14.72 -7.81
C ILE A 87 -4.56 14.18 -7.59
N ILE A 88 -5.45 14.29 -8.58
CA ILE A 88 -6.84 13.80 -8.48
C ILE A 88 -6.88 12.31 -8.12
N ASN A 89 -6.11 11.47 -8.82
CA ASN A 89 -6.08 10.04 -8.52
C ASN A 89 -5.54 9.72 -7.13
N PHE A 90 -4.50 10.43 -6.69
CA PHE A 90 -4.00 10.30 -5.33
C PHE A 90 -5.06 10.67 -4.29
N MET A 91 -5.82 11.75 -4.53
CA MET A 91 -6.92 12.16 -3.67
C MET A 91 -8.03 11.09 -3.62
N ILE A 92 -8.44 10.57 -4.77
CA ILE A 92 -9.44 9.50 -4.89
C ILE A 92 -8.99 8.25 -4.14
N ALA A 93 -7.78 7.75 -4.42
CA ALA A 93 -7.27 6.53 -3.80
C ALA A 93 -7.20 6.67 -2.27
N THR A 94 -6.68 7.78 -1.77
CA THR A 94 -6.57 8.05 -0.33
C THR A 94 -7.95 8.13 0.33
N SER A 95 -8.91 8.81 -0.29
CA SER A 95 -10.29 8.89 0.21
C SER A 95 -10.94 7.51 0.29
N LEU A 96 -10.77 6.68 -0.74
CA LEU A 96 -11.35 5.32 -0.75
C LEU A 96 -10.66 4.41 0.29
N SER A 97 -9.35 4.58 0.52
CA SER A 97 -8.63 3.86 1.59
C SER A 97 -9.17 4.21 2.99
N ILE A 98 -9.55 5.47 3.24
CA ILE A 98 -10.20 5.88 4.51
C ILE A 98 -11.48 5.09 4.73
N ASN A 99 -12.31 4.97 3.69
CA ASN A 99 -13.55 4.21 3.76
C ASN A 99 -13.28 2.73 4.06
N GLY A 100 -12.23 2.17 3.49
CA GLY A 100 -11.81 0.80 3.78
C GLY A 100 -11.40 0.59 5.24
N TYR A 101 -10.63 1.51 5.82
CA TYR A 101 -10.27 1.43 7.24
C TYR A 101 -11.47 1.63 8.17
N ARG A 102 -12.40 2.52 7.82
CA ARG A 102 -13.65 2.69 8.57
C ARG A 102 -14.53 1.45 8.51
N TYR A 103 -14.64 0.81 7.35
CA TYR A 103 -15.33 -0.47 7.23
C TYR A 103 -14.67 -1.53 8.12
N ALA A 104 -13.33 -1.60 8.11
CA ALA A 104 -12.57 -2.56 8.92
C ALA A 104 -12.83 -2.42 10.44
N VAL A 105 -12.95 -1.18 10.93
CA VAL A 105 -13.08 -0.88 12.37
C VAL A 105 -14.53 -0.75 12.84
N LEU A 106 -15.37 -0.07 12.06
CA LEU A 106 -16.71 0.34 12.47
C LEU A 106 -17.82 -0.45 11.77
N ASN A 107 -17.48 -1.34 10.82
CA ASN A 107 -18.42 -2.04 9.95
C ASN A 107 -19.40 -1.08 9.25
N GLU A 108 -19.01 0.18 9.06
CA GLU A 108 -19.85 1.18 8.42
C GLU A 108 -20.04 0.81 6.95
N GLY A 109 -21.27 0.39 6.63
CA GLY A 109 -21.72 -0.30 5.43
C GLY A 109 -20.96 -0.01 4.14
N GLY A 110 -20.49 -1.09 3.50
CA GLY A 110 -19.89 -1.13 2.17
C GLY A 110 -20.76 -0.60 1.02
N ASP A 111 -21.88 0.08 1.30
CA ASP A 111 -22.72 0.78 0.32
C ASP A 111 -22.32 2.25 0.14
N ARG A 112 -21.64 2.88 1.12
CA ARG A 112 -21.11 4.26 1.00
C ARG A 112 -19.64 4.31 0.59
N TRP A 113 -19.07 3.21 0.09
CA TRP A 113 -17.63 3.10 -0.17
C TRP A 113 -17.10 4.09 -1.23
N ILE A 114 -17.93 4.51 -2.18
CA ILE A 114 -17.59 5.51 -3.23
C ILE A 114 -17.59 6.95 -2.68
N SER A 115 -18.10 7.18 -1.47
CA SER A 115 -18.18 8.54 -0.93
C SER A 115 -16.80 9.16 -0.76
N TYR A 116 -16.60 10.33 -1.37
CA TYR A 116 -15.37 11.09 -1.24
C TYR A 116 -15.35 11.81 0.11
N ASN A 117 -14.58 11.28 1.05
CA ASN A 117 -14.40 11.85 2.39
C ASN A 117 -13.29 12.92 2.36
N LEU A 118 -13.46 13.98 1.57
CA LEU A 118 -12.56 15.15 1.51
C LEU A 118 -12.71 16.05 2.75
N ASN A 119 -12.61 15.46 3.94
CA ASN A 119 -12.74 16.13 5.23
C ASN A 119 -11.37 16.22 5.94
N MET A 120 -11.36 16.69 7.19
CA MET A 120 -10.10 16.79 7.96
C MET A 120 -9.40 15.43 8.17
N ARG A 121 -10.10 14.29 8.06
CA ARG A 121 -9.45 12.97 8.12
C ARG A 121 -8.56 12.74 6.90
N PHE A 122 -9.05 13.13 5.73
CA PHE A 122 -8.26 13.10 4.48
C PHE A 122 -7.01 13.95 4.58
N VAL A 123 -7.15 15.20 5.02
CA VAL A 123 -6.01 16.11 5.22
C VAL A 123 -5.01 15.53 6.23
N LYS A 124 -5.48 14.98 7.36
CA LYS A 124 -4.63 14.31 8.35
C LYS A 124 -3.88 13.13 7.75
N ILE A 125 -4.53 12.25 6.97
CA ILE A 125 -3.82 11.13 6.32
C ILE A 125 -2.72 11.63 5.38
N ILE A 126 -2.95 12.70 4.63
CA ILE A 126 -1.91 13.27 3.76
C ILE A 126 -0.76 13.82 4.58
N ILE A 127 -1.04 14.71 5.55
CA ILE A 127 0.01 15.35 6.36
C ILE A 127 0.84 14.30 7.10
N TYR A 128 0.17 13.37 7.79
CA TYR A 128 0.87 12.33 8.53
C TYR A 128 1.51 11.30 7.60
N GLY A 129 0.91 11.01 6.44
CA GLY A 129 1.52 10.18 5.42
C GLY A 129 2.82 10.77 4.89
N ILE A 130 2.86 12.09 4.64
CA ILE A 130 4.08 12.81 4.25
C ILE A 130 5.11 12.75 5.39
N LEU A 131 4.71 13.03 6.63
CA LEU A 131 5.62 12.98 7.78
C LEU A 131 6.27 11.59 7.92
N VAL A 132 5.45 10.53 7.86
CA VAL A 132 5.91 9.14 7.95
C VAL A 132 6.77 8.78 6.74
N GLY A 133 6.38 9.21 5.55
CA GLY A 133 7.14 9.02 4.31
C GLY A 133 8.51 9.67 4.36
N VAL A 134 8.60 10.95 4.75
CA VAL A 134 9.87 11.69 4.92
C VAL A 134 10.75 11.01 5.96
N THR A 135 10.17 10.59 7.09
CA THR A 135 10.91 9.85 8.12
C THR A 135 11.46 8.52 7.58
N GLY A 136 10.64 7.78 6.82
CA GLY A 136 11.04 6.53 6.19
C GLY A 136 12.13 6.69 5.13
N ILE A 137 12.02 7.70 4.26
CA ILE A 137 13.04 8.02 3.24
C ILE A 137 14.34 8.44 3.91
N THR A 138 14.28 9.31 4.93
CA THR A 138 15.45 9.76 5.69
C THR A 138 16.15 8.57 6.33
N TYR A 139 15.38 7.65 6.94
CA TYR A 139 15.91 6.42 7.49
C TYR A 139 16.62 5.55 6.44
N LEU A 140 15.98 5.32 5.28
CA LEU A 140 16.58 4.53 4.20
C LEU A 140 17.86 5.17 3.67
N PHE A 141 17.90 6.49 3.51
CA PHE A 141 19.08 7.23 3.07
C PHE A 141 20.24 7.05 4.04
N ILE A 142 20.01 7.25 5.35
CA ILE A 142 21.04 7.04 6.38
C ILE A 142 21.56 5.61 6.35
N CYS A 143 20.67 4.60 6.27
CA CYS A 143 21.07 3.19 6.21
C CYS A 143 21.94 2.88 4.99
N LEU A 144 21.57 3.40 3.81
CA LEU A 144 22.34 3.21 2.57
C LEU A 144 23.74 3.83 2.69
N GLU A 145 23.85 5.04 3.24
CA GLU A 145 25.14 5.70 3.42
C GLU A 145 26.01 4.96 4.45
N VAL A 146 25.43 4.44 5.53
CA VAL A 146 26.17 3.59 6.49
C VAL A 146 26.66 2.30 5.84
N ILE A 147 25.82 1.63 5.04
CA ILE A 147 26.24 0.42 4.31
C ILE A 147 27.41 0.73 3.37
N LYS A 148 27.33 1.83 2.59
CA LYS A 148 28.41 2.24 1.68
C LYS A 148 29.71 2.53 2.45
N ALA A 149 29.63 3.25 3.56
CA ALA A 149 30.78 3.58 4.39
C ALA A 149 31.44 2.32 4.96
N VAL A 150 30.66 1.39 5.51
CA VAL A 150 31.19 0.12 6.02
C VAL A 150 31.81 -0.72 4.90
N ASN A 151 31.19 -0.74 3.72
CA ASN A 151 31.73 -1.45 2.56
C ASN A 151 33.08 -0.90 2.13
N SER A 152 33.28 0.41 2.19
CA SER A 152 34.56 1.03 1.84
C SER A 152 35.72 0.63 2.77
N ILE A 153 35.42 0.19 4.00
CA ILE A 153 36.41 -0.18 5.01
C ILE A 153 36.63 -1.70 5.05
N ILE A 154 35.55 -2.47 5.14
CA ILE A 154 35.60 -3.91 5.43
C ILE A 154 35.45 -4.76 4.15
N ASN A 155 34.76 -4.22 3.13
CA ASN A 155 34.43 -4.88 1.85
C ASN A 155 34.11 -6.38 1.98
N ASN A 156 33.20 -6.72 2.90
CA ASN A 156 32.85 -8.09 3.20
C ASN A 156 31.36 -8.32 2.99
N THR A 157 31.03 -9.25 2.08
CA THR A 157 29.65 -9.59 1.73
C THR A 157 28.83 -10.06 2.92
N PHE A 158 29.42 -10.82 3.85
CA PHE A 158 28.73 -11.30 5.05
C PHE A 158 28.34 -10.14 5.98
N VAL A 159 29.24 -9.17 6.18
CA VAL A 159 28.96 -7.96 6.98
C VAL A 159 27.83 -7.14 6.35
N ASN A 160 27.83 -7.00 5.02
CA ASN A 160 26.74 -6.31 4.32
C ASN A 160 25.38 -7.00 4.50
N VAL A 161 25.34 -8.33 4.38
CA VAL A 161 24.10 -9.10 4.58
C VAL A 161 23.56 -8.89 5.99
N ILE A 162 24.44 -8.89 7.01
CA ILE A 162 24.05 -8.61 8.40
C ILE A 162 23.49 -7.19 8.53
N LEU A 163 24.18 -6.18 7.99
CA LEU A 163 23.74 -4.78 8.08
C LEU A 163 22.41 -4.54 7.36
N ILE A 164 22.26 -5.07 6.15
CA ILE A 164 21.01 -4.98 5.38
C ILE A 164 19.87 -5.64 6.17
N SER A 165 20.13 -6.80 6.80
CA SER A 165 19.12 -7.50 7.60
C SER A 165 18.73 -6.71 8.86
N LEU A 166 19.71 -6.15 9.58
CA LEU A 166 19.46 -5.34 10.79
C LEU A 166 18.73 -4.04 10.46
N PHE A 167 19.18 -3.31 9.44
CA PHE A 167 18.51 -2.08 8.99
C PHE A 167 17.15 -2.37 8.37
N GLY A 168 16.99 -3.49 7.67
CA GLY A 168 15.68 -3.95 7.20
C GLY A 168 14.74 -4.18 8.37
N LEU A 169 15.15 -4.97 9.37
CA LEU A 169 14.35 -5.27 10.56
C LEU A 169 13.99 -4.02 11.36
N TYR A 170 14.93 -3.09 11.55
CA TYR A 170 14.65 -1.83 12.26
C TYR A 170 13.74 -0.89 11.44
N GLY A 171 13.88 -0.87 10.10
CA GLY A 171 12.96 -0.16 9.22
C GLY A 171 11.53 -0.71 9.31
N PHE A 172 11.38 -2.04 9.25
CA PHE A 172 10.10 -2.71 9.47
C PHE A 172 9.55 -2.44 10.87
N TYR A 173 10.41 -2.34 11.87
CA TYR A 173 10.01 -1.98 13.23
C TYR A 173 9.46 -0.55 13.34
N LEU A 174 10.13 0.42 12.70
CA LEU A 174 9.66 1.81 12.63
C LEU A 174 8.33 1.92 11.88
N LEU A 175 8.24 1.29 10.71
CA LEU A 175 7.00 1.25 9.91
C LEU A 175 5.87 0.58 10.68
N GLY A 176 6.17 -0.56 11.31
CA GLY A 176 5.28 -1.27 12.21
C GLY A 176 4.71 -0.30 13.24
N ARG A 177 5.57 0.38 14.02
CA ARG A 177 5.18 1.34 15.07
C ARG A 177 4.24 2.46 14.63
N ILE A 178 4.25 2.81 13.35
CA ILE A 178 3.40 3.89 12.84
C ILE A 178 2.20 3.32 12.07
N ALA A 179 2.20 2.05 11.67
CA ALA A 179 1.21 1.46 10.75
C ALA A 179 -0.27 1.71 11.11
N LEU A 180 -0.61 1.83 12.41
CA LEU A 180 -1.99 2.07 12.85
C LEU A 180 -2.48 3.51 12.64
N TYR A 181 -1.62 4.46 12.27
CA TYR A 181 -2.00 5.87 12.16
C TYR A 181 -3.18 6.08 11.19
N ALA A 182 -3.17 5.42 10.04
CA ALA A 182 -4.23 5.55 9.04
C ALA A 182 -5.58 5.05 9.57
N VAL A 183 -5.57 3.95 10.32
CA VAL A 183 -6.75 3.41 11.01
C VAL A 183 -7.24 4.40 12.07
N VAL A 184 -6.35 4.88 12.92
CA VAL A 184 -6.67 5.80 14.02
C VAL A 184 -7.24 7.14 13.48
N ILE A 185 -6.70 7.66 12.38
CA ILE A 185 -7.22 8.85 11.69
C ILE A 185 -8.60 8.59 11.10
N SER A 186 -8.82 7.40 10.53
CA SER A 186 -10.09 7.05 9.89
C SER A 186 -11.28 7.06 10.88
N VAL A 187 -11.02 6.77 12.16
CA VAL A 187 -11.98 6.78 13.28
C VAL A 187 -12.04 8.16 13.99
N ASP A 188 -11.38 9.18 13.44
CA ASP A 188 -11.41 10.58 13.92
C ASP A 188 -10.80 10.84 15.31
N GLN A 189 -9.79 10.08 15.68
CA GLN A 189 -9.06 10.33 16.92
C GLN A 189 -8.32 11.69 16.87
N LYS A 190 -8.33 12.42 18.00
CA LYS A 190 -7.76 13.78 18.11
C LYS A 190 -6.23 13.78 17.93
N GLU A 191 -5.53 12.86 18.57
CA GLU A 191 -4.06 12.76 18.57
C GLU A 191 -3.58 11.44 17.89
N PRO A 192 -3.73 11.31 16.56
CA PRO A 192 -3.63 10.01 15.90
C PRO A 192 -2.26 9.34 16.02
N ILE A 193 -1.16 10.08 15.89
CA ILE A 193 0.20 9.54 16.03
C ILE A 193 0.46 9.07 17.46
N LYS A 194 0.09 9.88 18.45
CA LYS A 194 0.36 9.54 19.85
C LYS A 194 -0.46 8.32 20.25
N THR A 195 -1.73 8.26 19.83
CA THR A 195 -2.60 7.11 20.06
C THR A 195 -2.08 5.87 19.34
N SER A 196 -1.72 5.95 18.05
CA SER A 196 -1.16 4.80 17.33
C SER A 196 0.13 4.31 18.00
N TRP A 197 1.02 5.23 18.41
CA TRP A 197 2.25 4.90 19.09
C TRP A 197 2.03 4.24 20.45
N HIS A 198 1.06 4.75 21.22
CA HIS A 198 0.71 4.21 22.52
C HIS A 198 0.11 2.80 22.41
N LEU A 199 -0.82 2.59 21.48
CA LEU A 199 -1.42 1.28 21.20
C LEU A 199 -0.34 0.24 20.86
N MET A 200 0.70 0.66 20.15
CA MET A 200 1.77 -0.24 19.69
C MET A 200 2.87 -0.53 20.70
N LYS A 201 2.87 0.12 21.86
CA LYS A 201 3.91 -0.06 22.88
C LYS A 201 3.95 -1.52 23.36
N GLY A 202 5.07 -2.19 23.13
CA GLY A 202 5.27 -3.60 23.48
C GLY A 202 4.65 -4.62 22.52
N ASN A 203 3.92 -4.18 21.47
CA ASN A 203 3.29 -5.05 20.48
C ASN A 203 3.88 -4.93 19.06
N ALA A 204 4.81 -4.00 18.83
CA ALA A 204 5.41 -3.78 17.51
C ALA A 204 5.99 -5.07 16.87
N LEU A 205 6.77 -5.86 17.62
CA LEU A 205 7.33 -7.13 17.11
C LEU A 205 6.23 -8.12 16.71
N ARG A 206 5.16 -8.21 17.51
CA ARG A 206 4.02 -9.09 17.23
C ARG A 206 3.29 -8.68 15.94
N LEU A 207 3.18 -7.38 15.71
CA LEU A 207 2.58 -6.83 14.51
C LEU A 207 3.45 -7.07 13.26
N ILE A 208 4.78 -7.01 13.39
CA ILE A 208 5.72 -7.42 12.33
C ILE A 208 5.52 -8.89 11.99
N VAL A 209 5.47 -9.78 12.99
CA VAL A 209 5.23 -11.21 12.77
C VAL A 209 3.89 -11.44 12.07
N LEU A 210 2.83 -10.72 12.46
CA LEU A 210 1.54 -10.79 11.78
C LEU A 210 1.64 -10.41 10.29
N PHE A 211 2.31 -9.31 9.97
CA PHE A 211 2.51 -8.91 8.58
C PHE A 211 3.38 -9.91 7.81
N MET A 212 4.45 -10.43 8.42
CA MET A 212 5.26 -11.48 7.80
C MET A 212 4.42 -12.72 7.48
N LEU A 213 3.49 -13.12 8.36
CA LEU A 213 2.57 -14.23 8.08
C LEU A 213 1.67 -13.94 6.87
N PHE A 214 1.10 -12.74 6.76
CA PHE A 214 0.32 -12.38 5.57
C PHE A 214 1.18 -12.40 4.30
N TRP A 215 2.36 -11.77 4.34
CA TRP A 215 3.30 -11.75 3.21
C TRP A 215 3.72 -13.15 2.77
N LEU A 216 4.04 -14.04 3.72
CA LEU A 216 4.37 -15.43 3.42
C LEU A 216 3.20 -16.14 2.73
N THR A 217 1.99 -16.06 3.29
CA THR A 217 0.81 -16.70 2.70
C THR A 217 0.50 -16.20 1.30
N ILE A 218 0.59 -14.88 1.08
CA ILE A 218 0.37 -14.28 -0.24
C ILE A 218 1.48 -14.69 -1.22
N THR A 219 2.74 -14.71 -0.78
CA THR A 219 3.88 -15.11 -1.61
C THR A 219 3.77 -16.58 -2.02
N PHE A 220 3.47 -17.48 -1.09
CA PHE A 220 3.27 -18.90 -1.41
C PHE A 220 2.09 -19.12 -2.35
N THR A 221 0.97 -18.44 -2.11
CA THR A 221 -0.19 -18.49 -3.01
C THR A 221 0.16 -17.94 -4.40
N GLY A 222 0.92 -16.84 -4.45
CA GLY A 222 1.43 -16.23 -5.67
C GLY A 222 2.36 -17.13 -6.46
N LEU A 223 3.27 -17.83 -5.79
CA LEU A 223 4.17 -18.81 -6.41
C LEU A 223 3.37 -19.96 -7.04
N ILE A 224 2.44 -20.55 -6.28
CA ILE A 224 1.58 -21.64 -6.79
C ILE A 224 0.77 -21.16 -8.00
N GLY A 225 0.12 -20.00 -7.89
CA GLY A 225 -0.67 -19.47 -8.99
C GLY A 225 0.17 -19.10 -10.21
N THR A 226 1.37 -18.56 -10.02
CA THR A 226 2.30 -18.27 -11.12
C THR A 226 2.78 -19.54 -11.80
N LEU A 227 3.04 -20.62 -11.06
CA LEU A 227 3.37 -21.93 -11.63
C LEU A 227 2.22 -22.49 -12.48
N VAL A 228 0.98 -22.43 -11.96
CA VAL A 228 -0.20 -22.93 -12.67
C VAL A 228 -0.50 -22.09 -13.92
N LEU A 229 -0.56 -20.77 -13.79
CA LEU A 229 -0.87 -19.87 -14.89
C LEU A 229 0.28 -19.74 -15.89
N GLY A 230 1.52 -19.84 -15.43
CA GLY A 230 2.71 -19.92 -16.28
C GLY A 230 2.69 -21.18 -17.14
N SER A 231 2.39 -22.33 -16.54
CA SER A 231 2.24 -23.60 -17.28
C SER A 231 1.10 -23.53 -18.30
N LEU A 232 -0.05 -22.95 -17.91
CA LEU A 232 -1.16 -22.71 -18.83
C LEU A 232 -0.77 -21.79 -19.99
N THR A 233 -0.04 -20.70 -19.70
CA THR A 233 0.41 -19.76 -20.74
C THR A 233 1.36 -20.43 -21.72
N LEU A 234 2.28 -21.27 -21.23
CA LEU A 234 3.17 -22.06 -22.08
C LEU A 234 2.38 -23.03 -22.98
N LEU A 235 1.39 -23.74 -22.43
CA LEU A 235 0.52 -24.63 -23.21
C LEU A 235 -0.32 -23.88 -24.26
N LEU A 236 -0.81 -22.69 -23.93
CA LEU A 236 -1.57 -21.87 -24.88
C LEU A 236 -0.66 -21.26 -25.96
N SER A 237 0.61 -21.00 -25.64
CA SER A 237 1.57 -20.42 -26.59
C SER A 237 1.86 -21.33 -27.78
N SER A 238 1.78 -22.65 -27.61
CA SER A 238 1.91 -23.59 -28.74
C SER A 238 0.74 -23.52 -29.72
N GLY A 239 -0.39 -22.92 -29.33
CA GLY A 239 -1.55 -22.68 -30.19
C GLY A 239 -1.53 -21.31 -30.89
N GLY A 240 -0.50 -20.49 -30.68
CA GLY A 240 -0.32 -19.18 -31.31
C GLY A 240 -0.39 -17.99 -30.36
N ALA A 241 0.07 -16.83 -30.83
CA ALA A 241 0.25 -15.63 -30.02
C ALA A 241 -1.04 -15.08 -29.39
N ILE A 242 -2.19 -15.23 -30.05
CA ILE A 242 -3.50 -14.79 -29.53
C ILE A 242 -3.87 -15.62 -28.29
N LEU A 243 -3.64 -16.94 -28.33
CA LEU A 243 -3.92 -17.82 -27.19
C LEU A 243 -2.94 -17.60 -26.04
N ALA A 244 -1.66 -17.34 -26.34
CA ALA A 244 -0.67 -16.95 -25.31
C ALA A 244 -1.11 -15.68 -24.56
N THR A 245 -1.69 -14.71 -25.26
CA THR A 245 -2.19 -13.46 -24.67
C THR A 245 -3.28 -13.71 -23.63
N ILE A 246 -4.13 -14.72 -23.82
CA ILE A 246 -5.14 -15.11 -22.83
C ILE A 246 -4.47 -15.57 -21.52
N GLY A 247 -3.41 -16.38 -21.62
CA GLY A 247 -2.64 -16.84 -20.46
C GLY A 247 -2.01 -15.67 -19.68
N VAL A 248 -1.39 -14.72 -20.39
CA VAL A 248 -0.82 -13.50 -19.80
C VAL A 248 -1.89 -12.64 -19.11
N PHE A 249 -3.06 -12.48 -19.76
CA PHE A 249 -4.18 -11.73 -19.19
C PHE A 249 -4.70 -12.37 -17.89
N LEU A 250 -4.87 -13.69 -17.86
CA LEU A 250 -5.27 -14.44 -16.66
C LEU A 250 -4.22 -14.31 -15.54
N GLY A 251 -2.93 -14.41 -15.90
CA GLY A 251 -1.81 -14.18 -14.97
C GLY A 251 -1.85 -12.80 -14.32
N THR A 252 -2.08 -11.77 -15.13
CA THR A 252 -2.20 -10.39 -14.65
C THR A 252 -3.40 -10.24 -13.72
N PHE A 253 -4.57 -10.75 -14.11
CA PHE A 253 -5.78 -10.68 -13.30
C PHE A 253 -5.63 -11.39 -11.95
N PHE A 254 -4.96 -12.54 -11.94
CA PHE A 254 -4.63 -13.25 -10.70
C PHE A 254 -3.70 -12.45 -9.79
N GLY A 255 -2.66 -11.82 -10.34
CA GLY A 255 -1.77 -10.94 -9.59
C GLY A 255 -2.53 -9.76 -8.95
N LEU A 256 -3.41 -9.11 -9.71
CA LEU A 256 -4.28 -8.05 -9.19
C LEU A 256 -5.17 -8.55 -8.05
N PHE A 257 -5.77 -9.73 -8.21
CA PHE A 257 -6.61 -10.34 -7.20
C PHE A 257 -5.85 -10.60 -5.89
N LEU A 258 -4.63 -11.14 -5.98
CA LEU A 258 -3.79 -11.40 -4.79
C LEU A 258 -3.42 -10.12 -4.05
N ILE A 259 -3.08 -9.06 -4.77
CA ILE A 259 -2.74 -7.77 -4.19
C ILE A 259 -3.96 -7.16 -3.47
N MET A 260 -5.13 -7.19 -4.11
CA MET A 260 -6.38 -6.72 -3.49
C MET A 260 -6.74 -7.53 -2.24
N PHE A 261 -6.56 -8.86 -2.31
CA PHE A 261 -6.81 -9.75 -1.18
C PHE A 261 -5.87 -9.47 -0.01
N ASN A 262 -4.58 -9.23 -0.28
CA ASN A 262 -3.60 -8.83 0.73
C ASN A 262 -3.99 -7.54 1.44
N TRP A 263 -4.48 -6.55 0.69
CA TRP A 263 -4.96 -5.30 1.28
C TRP A 263 -6.17 -5.48 2.18
N ALA A 264 -7.15 -6.28 1.76
CA ALA A 264 -8.33 -6.57 2.58
C ALA A 264 -7.94 -7.23 3.91
N LEU A 265 -7.06 -8.24 3.86
CA LEU A 265 -6.53 -8.92 5.04
C LEU A 265 -5.79 -7.96 5.97
N THR A 266 -4.88 -7.16 5.41
CA THR A 266 -4.09 -6.19 6.17
C THR A 266 -4.99 -5.12 6.82
N SER A 267 -5.98 -4.60 6.08
CA SER A 267 -6.90 -3.59 6.58
C SER A 267 -7.78 -4.14 7.72
N LYS A 268 -8.33 -5.34 7.57
CA LYS A 268 -9.11 -6.00 8.61
C LYS A 268 -8.26 -6.29 9.85
N ALA A 269 -7.07 -6.84 9.67
CA ALA A 269 -6.15 -7.12 10.77
C ALA A 269 -5.84 -5.87 11.58
N MET A 270 -5.59 -4.74 10.90
CA MET A 270 -5.31 -3.48 11.57
C MET A 270 -6.53 -2.92 12.31
N GLY A 271 -7.74 -3.13 11.79
CA GLY A 271 -8.98 -2.82 12.50
C GLY A 271 -9.16 -3.65 13.77
N LEU A 272 -8.93 -4.97 13.70
CA LEU A 272 -8.99 -5.88 14.86
C LEU A 272 -7.93 -5.54 15.91
N ILE A 273 -6.70 -5.22 15.48
CA ILE A 273 -5.62 -4.77 16.36
C ILE A 273 -6.03 -3.50 17.12
N TYR A 274 -6.59 -2.52 16.41
CA TYR A 274 -7.08 -1.29 17.04
C TYR A 274 -8.14 -1.60 18.10
N GLN A 275 -9.16 -2.40 17.77
CA GLN A 275 -10.23 -2.77 18.70
C GLN A 275 -9.73 -3.54 19.93
N GLU A 276 -8.85 -4.53 19.74
CA GLU A 276 -8.30 -5.32 20.85
C GLU A 276 -7.44 -4.47 21.79
N LEU A 277 -6.67 -3.54 21.23
CA LEU A 277 -5.80 -2.67 22.01
C LEU A 277 -6.59 -1.54 22.70
N SER A 278 -7.53 -0.89 22.03
CA SER A 278 -8.34 0.16 22.66
C SER A 278 -9.13 -0.40 23.84
N ALA A 279 -9.80 -1.55 23.67
CA ALA A 279 -10.60 -2.16 24.73
C ALA A 279 -9.78 -2.56 25.97
N LYS A 280 -8.54 -3.01 25.78
CA LYS A 280 -7.63 -3.35 26.88
C LYS A 280 -7.14 -2.12 27.64
N ILE A 281 -6.91 -0.99 26.96
CA ILE A 281 -6.58 0.28 27.62
C ILE A 281 -7.74 0.76 28.47
N ASP A 282 -8.96 0.73 27.92
CA ASP A 282 -10.16 1.14 28.64
C ASP A 282 -10.39 0.26 29.88
N ALA A 283 -10.18 -1.05 29.77
CA ALA A 283 -10.28 -1.98 30.89
C ALA A 283 -9.20 -1.75 31.98
N GLU A 284 -7.95 -1.48 31.59
CA GLU A 284 -6.88 -1.17 32.55
C GLU A 284 -7.11 0.18 33.25
N PHE A 285 -7.64 1.18 32.53
CA PHE A 285 -8.04 2.46 33.11
C PHE A 285 -9.16 2.28 34.14
N ILE A 286 -10.23 1.56 33.76
CA ILE A 286 -11.34 1.26 34.68
C ILE A 286 -10.83 0.50 35.91
N LYS A 287 -9.94 -0.48 35.76
CA LYS A 287 -9.39 -1.25 36.89
C LYS A 287 -8.53 -0.38 37.81
N LYS A 288 -7.74 0.55 37.25
CA LYS A 288 -6.86 1.44 38.02
C LYS A 288 -7.63 2.51 38.80
N TYR A 289 -8.75 3.00 38.25
CA TYR A 289 -9.50 4.13 38.84
C TYR A 289 -10.83 3.75 39.50
N LYS A 290 -11.41 2.57 39.26
CA LYS A 290 -12.52 2.04 40.08
C LYS A 290 -12.06 1.27 41.32
N GLY A 291 -10.79 0.90 41.41
CA GLY A 291 -10.19 0.34 42.63
C GLY A 291 -9.82 1.39 43.68
N GLN A 292 -9.94 2.66 43.35
CA GLN A 292 -9.83 3.79 44.27
C GLN A 292 -11.25 4.28 44.54
N ASN A 293 -11.87 3.73 45.58
CA ASN A 293 -13.12 4.28 46.10
C ASN A 293 -12.88 5.75 46.47
N PHE A 294 -13.69 6.65 45.89
CA PHE A 294 -13.98 7.94 46.52
C PHE A 294 -14.81 7.72 47.78
#